data_AF-A0A848WJU7-F1
#
_entry.id   AF-A0A848WJU7-F1
#
_cell.length_a   1.000
_cell.length_b   1.000
_cell.length_c   1.000
_cell.angle_alpha   90.00
_cell.angle_beta   90.00
_cell.angle_gamma   90.00
#
_symmetry.space_group_name_H-M   'P 1'
#
loop_
_entity.id
_entity.type
_entity.pdbx_description
1 polymer ?
#
loop_
_entity_poly.entity_id
_entity_poly.type
_entity_poly.pdbx_seq_one_letter_code
_entity_poly.pdbx_strand_id
1 'polypeptide(L)'
;GAAGAPKMLSIGLHCRLIGRPGRAAALRRVIQYMQSHEGVWFATRLEIAEHWAKENPAVSNIRPSEMSGEDFVSEFGGIFEHSPWIAEGAHALELGPTHDTAQGVHQALARIFRVASEEKRLGVLTAHPDLAGKLAAAGKLTAESTSEQAGAGLDMLTDEERTTFQDLNAQYVKRHGFPFIIAVRDHTKPSIMEAFKQRIRNDREAEFSEACRQVERIAELRLEEKFAA
;
A
#
# COMPACT_ATOMS: atom_id res chain seq x y z
N GLY A 1 -24.74 -20.20 16.36
CA GLY A 1 -25.96 -20.67 17.06
C GLY A 1 -26.27 -19.74 18.22
N ALA A 2 -27.34 -19.99 18.99
CA ALA A 2 -27.80 -19.11 20.08
C ALA A 2 -26.74 -18.77 21.15
N ALA A 3 -25.65 -19.54 21.24
CA ALA A 3 -24.50 -19.30 22.11
C ALA A 3 -23.34 -18.51 21.43
N GLY A 4 -23.59 -17.80 20.33
CA GLY A 4 -22.61 -16.90 19.68
C GLY A 4 -21.58 -17.54 18.74
N ALA A 5 -21.42 -18.86 18.75
CA ALA A 5 -20.51 -19.56 17.82
C ALA A 5 -21.28 -20.23 16.67
N PRO A 6 -21.00 -19.93 15.38
CA PRO A 6 -21.50 -20.73 14.27
C PRO A 6 -20.90 -22.14 14.36
N LYS A 7 -21.72 -23.16 14.11
CA LYS A 7 -21.30 -24.56 14.06
C LYS A 7 -21.76 -25.13 12.72
N MET A 8 -20.85 -25.75 11.98
CA MET A 8 -21.16 -26.43 10.74
C MET A 8 -21.60 -27.87 11.05
N LEU A 9 -22.74 -28.28 10.51
CA LEU A 9 -23.20 -29.66 10.53
C LEU A 9 -23.45 -30.10 9.10
N SER A 10 -22.74 -31.15 8.67
CA SER A 10 -22.98 -31.79 7.37
C SER A 10 -23.79 -33.06 7.57
N ILE A 11 -24.91 -33.20 6.85
CA ILE A 11 -25.77 -34.38 6.88
C ILE A 11 -25.77 -35.02 5.49
N GLY A 12 -25.00 -36.10 5.35
CA GLY A 12 -25.01 -36.91 4.12
C GLY A 12 -26.32 -37.70 3.98
N LEU A 13 -27.04 -37.52 2.87
CA LEU A 13 -28.26 -38.27 2.56
C LEU A 13 -28.07 -39.12 1.30
N HIS A 14 -28.16 -40.44 1.44
CA HIS A 14 -28.11 -41.34 0.29
C HIS A 14 -29.45 -41.37 -0.45
N CYS A 15 -29.49 -40.93 -1.70
CA CYS A 15 -30.72 -40.76 -2.51
C CYS A 15 -31.66 -41.98 -2.48
N ARG A 16 -31.12 -43.19 -2.66
CA ARG A 16 -31.90 -44.44 -2.63
C ARG A 16 -32.49 -44.80 -1.27
N LEU A 17 -31.80 -44.48 -0.17
CA LEU A 17 -32.28 -44.83 1.17
C LEU A 17 -33.30 -43.81 1.67
N ILE A 18 -33.05 -42.53 1.40
CA ILE A 18 -33.93 -41.44 1.82
C ILE A 18 -35.24 -41.42 1.04
N GLY A 19 -35.24 -41.90 -0.21
CA GLY A 19 -36.44 -42.03 -1.04
C GLY A 19 -37.41 -43.15 -0.62
N ARG A 20 -37.04 -44.03 0.33
CA ARG A 20 -37.96 -45.07 0.82
C ARG A 20 -39.14 -44.42 1.55
N PRO A 21 -40.40 -44.88 1.39
CA PRO A 21 -41.59 -44.19 1.91
C PRO A 21 -41.50 -43.74 3.37
N GLY A 22 -41.07 -44.61 4.29
CA GLY A 22 -40.91 -44.27 5.71
C GLY A 22 -39.79 -43.26 6.00
N ARG A 23 -38.71 -43.26 5.20
CA ARG A 23 -37.59 -42.31 5.33
C ARG A 23 -37.89 -40.97 4.67
N ALA A 24 -38.58 -40.96 3.54
CA ALA A 24 -39.06 -39.75 2.88
C ALA A 24 -40.05 -38.98 3.79
N ALA A 25 -40.95 -39.70 4.46
CA ALA A 25 -41.85 -39.11 5.46
C ALA A 25 -41.09 -38.49 6.64
N ALA A 26 -39.98 -39.11 7.08
CA ALA A 26 -39.13 -38.57 8.14
C ALA A 26 -38.36 -37.31 7.67
N LEU A 27 -37.78 -37.34 6.47
CA LEU A 27 -37.12 -36.17 5.87
C LEU A 27 -38.10 -34.99 5.77
N ARG A 28 -39.33 -35.22 5.32
CA ARG A 28 -40.36 -34.18 5.25
C ARG A 28 -40.62 -33.54 6.62
N ARG A 29 -40.72 -34.33 7.70
CA ARG A 29 -40.89 -33.78 9.06
C ARG A 29 -39.71 -32.93 9.51
N VAL A 30 -38.48 -33.34 9.18
CA VAL A 30 -37.26 -32.55 9.47
C VAL A 30 -37.27 -31.22 8.71
N ILE A 31 -37.60 -31.24 7.43
CA ILE A 31 -37.71 -30.02 6.62
C ILE A 31 -38.78 -29.08 7.19
N GLN A 32 -39.97 -29.60 7.53
CA GLN A 32 -41.05 -28.81 8.13
C GLN A 32 -40.65 -28.21 9.47
N TYR A 33 -39.93 -28.97 10.31
CA TYR A 33 -39.39 -28.46 11.57
C TYR A 33 -38.37 -27.32 11.34
N MET A 34 -37.47 -27.47 10.36
CA MET A 34 -36.51 -26.42 10.01
C MET A 34 -37.23 -25.16 9.48
N GLN A 35 -38.28 -25.33 8.66
CA GLN A 35 -39.09 -24.21 8.15
C GLN A 35 -39.90 -23.48 9.23
N SER A 36 -40.15 -24.12 10.39
CA SER A 36 -40.87 -23.48 11.49
C SER A 36 -40.00 -22.52 12.32
N HIS A 37 -38.71 -22.40 12.01
CA HIS A 37 -37.78 -21.52 12.72
C HIS A 37 -37.46 -20.28 11.87
N GLU A 38 -37.45 -19.11 12.52
CA GLU A 38 -37.03 -17.86 11.88
C GLU A 38 -35.51 -17.86 11.60
N GLY A 39 -35.09 -17.20 10.52
CA GLY A 39 -33.67 -17.11 10.15
C GLY A 39 -33.08 -18.37 9.50
N VAL A 40 -33.90 -19.36 9.14
CA VAL A 40 -33.46 -20.54 8.38
C VAL A 40 -33.54 -20.27 6.88
N TRP A 41 -32.38 -20.22 6.22
CA TRP A 41 -32.29 -20.07 4.77
C TRP A 41 -32.31 -21.43 4.07
N PHE A 42 -33.34 -21.65 3.25
CA PHE A 42 -33.40 -22.79 2.33
C PHE A 42 -32.88 -22.35 0.97
N ALA A 43 -31.68 -22.80 0.63
CA ALA A 43 -30.97 -22.37 -0.55
C ALA A 43 -30.67 -23.53 -1.50
N THR A 44 -30.83 -23.28 -2.78
CA THR A 44 -30.21 -24.06 -3.85
C THR A 44 -28.69 -23.87 -3.83
N ARG A 45 -27.96 -24.76 -4.51
CA ARG A 45 -26.50 -24.60 -4.66
C ARG A 45 -26.13 -23.29 -5.36
N LEU A 46 -26.97 -22.80 -6.27
CA LEU A 46 -26.74 -21.54 -6.98
C LEU A 46 -26.87 -20.35 -6.02
N GLU A 47 -27.94 -20.28 -5.25
CA GLU A 47 -28.16 -19.20 -4.28
C GLU A 47 -27.04 -19.15 -3.22
N ILE A 48 -26.53 -20.30 -2.77
CA ILE A 48 -25.34 -20.36 -1.90
C ILE A 48 -24.13 -19.75 -2.58
N ALA A 49 -23.87 -20.12 -3.84
CA ALA A 49 -22.73 -19.61 -4.59
C ALA A 49 -22.85 -18.10 -4.84
N GLU A 50 -24.02 -17.59 -5.19
CA GLU A 50 -24.29 -16.17 -5.41
C GLU A 50 -24.15 -15.36 -4.11
N HIS A 51 -24.72 -15.85 -3.00
CA HIS A 51 -24.52 -15.22 -1.69
C HIS A 51 -23.05 -15.19 -1.32
N TRP A 52 -22.32 -16.29 -1.51
CA TRP A 52 -20.89 -16.34 -1.22
C TRP A 52 -20.11 -15.33 -2.07
N ALA A 53 -20.35 -15.28 -3.38
CA ALA A 53 -19.69 -14.36 -4.29
C ALA A 53 -19.99 -12.89 -3.96
N LYS A 54 -21.21 -12.60 -3.47
CA LYS A 54 -21.63 -11.27 -3.05
C LYS A 54 -21.00 -10.84 -1.72
N GLU A 55 -21.04 -11.71 -0.71
CA GLU A 55 -20.54 -11.39 0.64
C GLU A 55 -19.02 -11.55 0.77
N ASN A 56 -18.42 -12.35 -0.12
CA ASN A 56 -16.98 -12.62 -0.19
C ASN A 56 -16.51 -12.41 -1.64
N PRO A 57 -16.56 -11.18 -2.16
CA PRO A 57 -16.09 -10.90 -3.51
C PRO A 57 -14.62 -11.29 -3.64
N ALA A 58 -14.24 -11.78 -4.84
CA ALA A 58 -12.85 -12.07 -5.12
C ALA A 58 -12.04 -10.77 -4.98
N VAL A 59 -11.06 -10.78 -4.07
CA VAL A 59 -10.13 -9.65 -3.93
C VAL A 59 -9.24 -9.66 -5.17
N SER A 60 -9.38 -8.63 -6.00
CA SER A 60 -8.49 -8.41 -7.13
C SER A 60 -7.15 -7.90 -6.59
N ASN A 61 -6.26 -8.82 -6.23
CA ASN A 61 -4.91 -8.42 -5.83
C ASN A 61 -4.13 -8.00 -7.07
N ILE A 62 -3.41 -6.89 -6.95
CA ILE A 62 -2.40 -6.48 -7.92
C ILE A 62 -1.38 -7.61 -8.04
N ARG A 63 -1.13 -8.08 -9.27
CA ARG A 63 -0.14 -9.14 -9.58
C ARG A 63 1.00 -8.59 -10.44
N PRO A 64 1.96 -7.86 -9.85
CA PRO A 64 3.12 -7.35 -10.56
C PRO A 64 3.90 -8.41 -11.34
N SER A 65 3.94 -9.67 -10.86
CA SER A 65 4.62 -10.76 -11.56
C SER A 65 3.98 -11.18 -12.87
N GLU A 66 2.69 -10.87 -13.07
CA GLU A 66 1.93 -11.17 -14.29
C GLU A 66 1.80 -9.96 -15.23
N MET A 67 2.32 -8.79 -14.84
CA MET A 67 2.24 -7.55 -15.64
C MET A 67 3.23 -7.55 -16.81
N SER A 68 2.82 -6.95 -17.93
CA SER A 68 3.75 -6.55 -18.99
C SER A 68 4.71 -5.48 -18.46
N GLY A 69 5.86 -5.30 -19.12
CA GLY A 69 6.82 -4.27 -18.73
C GLY A 69 6.22 -2.85 -18.80
N GLU A 70 5.39 -2.58 -19.81
CA GLU A 70 4.70 -1.30 -19.97
C GLU A 70 3.69 -1.06 -18.84
N ASP A 71 2.87 -2.07 -18.50
CA ASP A 71 1.90 -1.96 -17.41
C ASP A 71 2.60 -1.80 -16.05
N PHE A 72 3.69 -2.54 -15.82
CA PHE A 72 4.46 -2.46 -14.58
C PHE A 72 5.09 -1.06 -14.41
N VAL A 73 5.65 -0.49 -15.47
CA VAL A 73 6.22 0.88 -15.43
C VAL A 73 5.11 1.92 -15.29
N SER A 74 3.96 1.74 -15.94
CA SER A 74 2.81 2.61 -15.75
C SER A 74 2.32 2.61 -14.30
N GLU A 75 2.29 1.45 -13.64
CA GLU A 75 1.80 1.29 -12.27
C GLU A 75 2.82 1.68 -11.20
N PHE A 76 4.09 1.34 -11.38
CA PHE A 76 5.14 1.46 -10.36
C PHE A 76 6.24 2.48 -10.71
N GLY A 77 6.26 3.03 -11.92
CA GLY A 77 7.27 3.99 -12.36
C GLY A 77 7.25 5.33 -11.61
N GLY A 78 6.11 5.68 -10.99
CA GLY A 78 5.96 6.86 -10.14
C GLY A 78 6.36 6.65 -8.66
N ILE A 79 6.65 5.41 -8.23
CA ILE A 79 6.99 5.13 -6.83
C ILE A 79 8.26 5.88 -6.42
N PHE A 80 9.28 5.84 -7.27
CA PHE A 80 10.44 6.72 -7.17
C PHE A 80 10.22 7.92 -8.09
N GLU A 81 10.20 9.11 -7.49
CA GLU A 81 9.84 10.35 -8.18
C GLU A 81 10.68 10.58 -9.45
N HIS A 82 10.00 10.82 -10.57
CA HIS A 82 10.60 11.03 -11.91
C HIS A 82 11.68 10.01 -12.30
N SER A 83 11.60 8.78 -11.77
CA SER A 83 12.64 7.76 -11.94
C SER A 83 12.07 6.41 -12.43
N PRO A 84 11.35 6.39 -13.58
CA PRO A 84 10.72 5.17 -14.10
C PRO A 84 11.73 4.06 -14.45
N TRP A 85 12.99 4.43 -14.71
CA TRP A 85 14.09 3.49 -14.95
C TRP A 85 14.29 2.47 -13.80
N ILE A 86 13.87 2.80 -12.58
CA ILE A 86 13.91 1.87 -11.44
C ILE A 86 12.90 0.76 -11.63
N ALA A 87 11.68 1.09 -12.08
CA ALA A 87 10.63 0.12 -12.37
C ALA A 87 10.99 -0.72 -13.59
N GLU A 88 11.51 -0.10 -14.66
CA GLU A 88 12.03 -0.80 -15.84
C GLU A 88 13.10 -1.83 -15.45
N GLY A 89 14.09 -1.40 -14.66
CA GLY A 89 15.14 -2.28 -14.17
C GLY A 89 14.63 -3.40 -13.28
N ALA A 90 13.61 -3.14 -12.46
CA ALA A 90 13.07 -4.12 -11.52
C ALA A 90 12.26 -5.21 -12.25
N HIS A 91 11.47 -4.82 -13.25
CA HIS A 91 10.75 -5.78 -14.09
C HIS A 91 11.70 -6.67 -14.90
N ALA A 92 12.81 -6.10 -15.40
CA ALA A 92 13.85 -6.83 -16.11
C ALA A 92 14.58 -7.89 -15.27
N LEU A 93 14.41 -7.89 -13.93
CA LEU A 93 14.92 -8.95 -13.05
C LEU A 93 14.03 -10.21 -13.00
N GLU A 94 12.95 -10.24 -13.79
CA GLU A 94 11.96 -11.32 -13.84
C GLU A 94 11.27 -11.55 -12.47
N LEU A 95 10.18 -10.81 -12.25
CA LEU A 95 9.41 -10.92 -11.01
C LEU A 95 8.65 -12.26 -10.95
N GLY A 96 8.88 -13.03 -9.89
CA GLY A 96 8.06 -14.20 -9.55
C GLY A 96 6.93 -13.89 -8.55
N PRO A 97 6.08 -14.88 -8.22
CA PRO A 97 4.91 -14.70 -7.33
C PRO A 97 5.23 -14.17 -5.91
N THR A 98 6.48 -14.30 -5.45
CA THR A 98 6.92 -13.70 -4.18
C THR A 98 6.92 -12.17 -4.21
N HIS A 99 6.88 -11.57 -5.41
CA HIS A 99 6.83 -10.13 -5.61
C HIS A 99 5.40 -9.58 -5.67
N ASP A 100 4.36 -10.42 -5.58
CA ASP A 100 2.96 -9.97 -5.59
C ASP A 100 2.50 -9.42 -4.23
N THR A 101 3.37 -8.63 -3.61
CA THR A 101 3.15 -7.94 -2.33
C THR A 101 3.86 -6.60 -2.36
N ALA A 102 3.40 -5.63 -1.55
CA ALA A 102 4.07 -4.34 -1.39
C ALA A 102 5.56 -4.50 -1.04
N GLN A 103 5.88 -5.39 -0.09
CA GLN A 103 7.25 -5.68 0.31
C GLN A 103 8.07 -6.30 -0.82
N GLY A 104 7.46 -7.23 -1.58
CA GLY A 104 8.12 -7.88 -2.70
C GLY A 104 8.51 -6.88 -3.81
N VAL A 105 7.58 -6.03 -4.23
CA VAL A 105 7.87 -4.95 -5.20
C VAL A 105 8.91 -3.97 -4.63
N HIS A 106 8.80 -3.61 -3.35
CA HIS A 106 9.76 -2.72 -2.69
C HIS A 106 11.19 -3.25 -2.78
N GLN A 107 11.41 -4.53 -2.46
CA GLN A 107 12.74 -5.13 -2.54
C GLN A 107 13.28 -5.14 -3.98
N ALA A 108 12.43 -5.39 -4.98
CA ALA A 108 12.83 -5.37 -6.38
C ALA A 108 13.27 -3.96 -6.82
N LEU A 109 12.49 -2.93 -6.51
CA LEU A 109 12.81 -1.53 -6.83
C LEU A 109 14.04 -1.04 -6.04
N ALA A 110 14.09 -1.29 -4.72
CA ALA A 110 15.19 -0.89 -3.86
C ALA A 110 16.51 -1.53 -4.29
N ARG A 111 16.48 -2.78 -4.78
CA ARG A 111 17.67 -3.43 -5.34
C ARG A 111 18.23 -2.64 -6.52
N ILE A 112 17.39 -2.21 -7.47
CA ILE A 112 17.82 -1.42 -8.63
C ILE A 112 18.36 -0.05 -8.20
N PHE A 113 17.71 0.59 -7.23
CA PHE A 113 18.17 1.85 -6.67
C PHE A 113 19.54 1.75 -6.00
N ARG A 114 19.77 0.71 -5.19
CA ARG A 114 21.03 0.51 -4.44
C ARG A 114 22.23 0.19 -5.33
N VAL A 115 22.02 -0.57 -6.41
CA VAL A 115 23.11 -0.93 -7.36
C VAL A 115 23.39 0.17 -8.40
N ALA A 116 22.54 1.17 -8.51
CA ALA A 116 22.74 2.28 -9.42
C ALA A 116 23.95 3.14 -9.02
N SER A 117 24.54 3.82 -10.01
CA SER A 117 25.64 4.75 -9.78
C SER A 117 25.22 5.89 -8.84
N GLU A 118 26.20 6.49 -8.16
CA GLU A 118 25.96 7.66 -7.31
C GLU A 118 25.26 8.78 -8.07
N GLU A 119 25.62 9.00 -9.34
CA GLU A 119 24.97 9.99 -10.22
C GLU A 119 23.47 9.72 -10.42
N LYS A 120 23.09 8.46 -10.71
CA LYS A 120 21.68 8.09 -10.86
C LYS A 120 20.93 8.22 -9.54
N ARG A 121 21.54 7.78 -8.43
CA ARG A 121 20.95 7.92 -7.09
C ARG A 121 20.78 9.38 -6.71
N LEU A 122 21.77 10.23 -6.98
CA LEU A 122 21.67 11.68 -6.79
C LEU A 122 20.57 12.27 -7.65
N GLY A 123 20.42 11.83 -8.90
CA GLY A 123 19.32 12.20 -9.78
C GLY A 123 17.96 12.00 -9.13
N VAL A 124 17.73 10.82 -8.53
CA VAL A 124 16.51 10.51 -7.76
C VAL A 124 16.33 11.48 -6.58
N LEU A 125 17.40 11.74 -5.81
CA LEU A 125 17.32 12.67 -4.67
C LEU A 125 16.97 14.10 -5.13
N THR A 126 17.57 14.57 -6.23
CA THR A 126 17.33 15.92 -6.76
C THR A 126 15.97 16.07 -7.44
N ALA A 127 15.44 14.98 -7.99
CA ALA A 127 14.10 14.94 -8.57
C ALA A 127 13.00 14.96 -7.50
N HIS A 128 13.34 14.63 -6.25
CA HIS A 128 12.38 14.72 -5.16
C HIS A 128 12.02 16.18 -4.91
N PRO A 129 10.74 16.58 -5.02
CA PRO A 129 10.32 17.94 -4.78
C PRO A 129 10.63 18.32 -3.33
N ASP A 130 11.01 19.58 -3.13
CA ASP A 130 11.35 20.05 -1.80
C ASP A 130 10.12 20.06 -0.88
N LEU A 131 10.35 19.74 0.39
CA LEU A 131 9.30 19.75 1.40
C LEU A 131 8.60 21.11 1.45
N ALA A 132 9.35 22.21 1.30
CA ALA A 132 8.86 23.57 1.31
C ALA A 132 8.04 23.97 0.07
N GLY A 133 8.41 23.50 -1.14
CA GLY A 133 7.62 23.69 -2.35
C GLY A 133 6.34 22.87 -2.35
N LYS A 134 6.37 21.64 -1.82
CA LYS A 134 5.14 20.85 -1.55
C LYS A 134 4.22 21.55 -0.54
N LEU A 135 4.78 22.10 0.54
CA LEU A 135 4.07 22.92 1.53
C LEU A 135 3.45 24.20 0.93
N ALA A 136 4.14 24.84 -0.01
CA ALA A 136 3.62 26.01 -0.72
C ALA A 136 2.51 25.64 -1.73
N ALA A 137 2.63 24.47 -2.38
CA ALA A 137 1.68 23.96 -3.36
C ALA A 137 0.44 23.27 -2.73
N ALA A 138 0.48 22.90 -1.44
CA ALA A 138 -0.65 22.35 -0.69
C ALA A 138 -1.87 23.30 -0.67
N GLY A 139 -1.65 24.61 -0.89
CA GLY A 139 -2.74 25.57 -1.11
C GLY A 139 -3.35 25.57 -2.53
N LYS A 140 -2.82 24.79 -3.49
CA LYS A 140 -3.24 24.87 -4.90
C LYS A 140 -3.42 23.56 -5.70
N LEU A 141 -2.85 22.37 -5.43
CA LEU A 141 -2.94 21.27 -6.42
C LEU A 141 -3.00 19.80 -5.92
N THR A 142 -3.94 19.05 -6.56
CA THR A 142 -4.05 17.62 -6.95
C THR A 142 -3.85 16.45 -5.97
N ALA A 143 -4.71 15.42 -6.15
CA ALA A 143 -5.01 14.29 -5.25
C ALA A 143 -3.85 13.36 -4.86
N GLU A 144 -2.79 13.26 -5.67
CA GLU A 144 -1.69 12.32 -5.40
C GLU A 144 -0.67 12.86 -4.39
N SER A 145 -0.51 14.19 -4.24
CA SER A 145 0.40 14.79 -3.25
C SER A 145 -0.22 14.97 -1.86
N THR A 146 -1.53 14.72 -1.71
CA THR A 146 -2.27 15.04 -0.49
C THR A 146 -2.16 13.97 0.60
N SER A 147 -2.01 12.69 0.22
CA SER A 147 -2.04 11.58 1.19
C SER A 147 -0.77 11.50 2.06
N GLU A 148 0.42 11.75 1.48
CA GLU A 148 1.70 11.60 2.20
C GLU A 148 1.91 12.67 3.29
N GLN A 149 1.30 13.85 3.14
CA GLN A 149 1.59 15.02 3.98
C GLN A 149 0.47 15.38 4.96
N ALA A 150 -0.77 14.97 4.68
CA ALA A 150 -1.91 15.20 5.58
C ALA A 150 -1.71 14.58 6.98
N GLY A 151 -0.90 13.52 7.09
CA GLY A 151 -0.64 12.84 8.36
C GLY A 151 0.28 13.59 9.35
N ALA A 152 1.17 14.48 8.88
CA ALA A 152 2.19 15.09 9.73
C ALA A 152 1.86 16.50 10.24
N GLY A 153 0.69 17.05 9.89
CA GLY A 153 0.27 18.40 10.27
C GLY A 153 1.10 19.51 9.61
N LEU A 154 1.70 19.21 8.47
CA LEU A 154 2.51 20.12 7.67
C LEU A 154 1.64 21.08 6.82
N ASP A 155 0.39 20.71 6.57
CA ASP A 155 -0.66 21.52 5.99
C ASP A 155 -1.07 22.73 6.86
N MET A 156 -0.73 22.72 8.15
CA MET A 156 -1.11 23.74 9.15
C MET A 156 0.09 24.56 9.67
N LEU A 157 1.11 24.79 8.84
CA LEU A 157 2.24 25.65 9.21
C LEU A 157 1.87 27.13 9.19
N THR A 158 2.38 27.89 10.16
CA THR A 158 2.32 29.36 10.11
C THR A 158 3.26 29.91 9.03
N ASP A 159 3.06 31.16 8.61
CA ASP A 159 3.94 31.82 7.64
C ASP A 159 5.40 31.87 8.15
N GLU A 160 5.60 32.12 9.44
CA GLU A 160 6.92 32.13 10.09
C GLU A 160 7.59 30.75 10.08
N GLU A 161 6.81 29.69 10.35
CA GLU A 161 7.31 28.32 10.27
C GLU A 161 7.69 27.96 8.82
N ARG A 162 6.88 28.37 7.84
CA ARG A 162 7.14 28.15 6.42
C ARG A 162 8.44 28.84 5.98
N THR A 163 8.66 30.09 6.36
CA THR A 163 9.93 30.81 6.07
C THR A 163 11.11 30.08 6.70
N THR A 164 10.98 29.63 7.96
CA THR A 164 12.04 28.86 8.63
C THR A 164 12.38 27.57 7.88
N PHE A 165 11.38 26.82 7.42
CA PHE A 165 11.58 25.61 6.62
C PHE A 165 12.25 25.91 5.27
N GLN A 166 11.86 27.00 4.60
CA GLN A 166 12.48 27.43 3.34
C GLN A 166 13.96 27.78 3.52
N ASP A 167 14.29 28.56 4.57
CA ASP A 167 15.67 28.95 4.87
C ASP A 167 16.54 27.75 5.24
N LEU A 168 16.01 26.82 6.03
CA LEU A 168 16.71 25.58 6.38
C LEU A 168 16.94 24.70 5.15
N ASN A 169 15.94 24.59 4.27
CA ASN A 169 16.08 23.83 3.03
C ASN A 169 17.09 24.46 2.07
N ALA A 170 17.10 25.79 1.94
CA ALA A 170 18.10 26.50 1.14
C ALA A 170 19.53 26.24 1.66
N GLN A 171 19.73 26.28 2.98
CA GLN A 171 21.02 25.96 3.60
C GLN A 171 21.41 24.48 3.40
N TYR A 172 20.45 23.57 3.52
CA TYR A 172 20.67 22.14 3.32
C TYR A 172 21.07 21.83 1.88
N VAL A 173 20.34 22.36 0.89
CA VAL A 173 20.66 22.21 -0.54
C VAL A 173 22.03 22.81 -0.85
N LYS A 174 22.37 23.98 -0.28
CA LYS A 174 23.69 24.59 -0.48
C LYS A 174 24.83 23.72 0.06
N ARG A 175 24.60 22.99 1.16
CA ARG A 175 25.61 22.13 1.79
C ARG A 175 25.73 20.76 1.10
N HIS A 176 24.60 20.14 0.80
CA HIS A 176 24.53 18.73 0.40
C HIS A 176 24.21 18.53 -1.08
N GLY A 177 23.70 19.55 -1.77
CA GLY A 177 23.44 19.53 -3.22
C GLY A 177 22.15 18.81 -3.65
N PHE A 178 21.29 18.44 -2.70
CA PHE A 178 19.97 17.85 -2.93
C PHE A 178 19.01 18.31 -1.82
N PRO A 179 17.68 18.26 -2.03
CA PRO A 179 16.70 18.73 -1.05
C PRO A 179 16.64 17.83 0.18
N PHE A 180 16.12 18.37 1.30
CA PHE A 180 15.89 17.58 2.50
C PHE A 180 14.75 16.58 2.29
N ILE A 181 15.05 15.30 2.42
CA ILE A 181 14.10 14.19 2.20
C ILE A 181 13.88 13.44 3.51
N ILE A 182 12.61 13.23 3.87
CA ILE A 182 12.18 12.49 5.05
C ILE A 182 10.83 11.82 4.80
N ALA A 183 10.63 10.60 5.31
CA ALA A 183 9.37 9.89 5.24
C ALA A 183 8.32 10.49 6.17
N VAL A 184 7.62 11.52 5.70
CA VAL A 184 6.71 12.36 6.51
C VAL A 184 5.68 11.56 7.32
N ARG A 185 5.17 10.44 6.80
CA ARG A 185 4.20 9.58 7.50
C ARG A 185 4.73 8.94 8.79
N ASP A 186 6.05 8.78 8.94
CA ASP A 186 6.67 8.25 10.16
C ASP A 186 6.97 9.36 11.19
N HIS A 187 6.67 10.61 10.87
CA HIS A 187 7.17 11.76 11.60
C HIS A 187 6.07 12.77 11.98
N THR A 188 6.29 13.44 13.10
CA THR A 188 5.54 14.63 13.52
C THR A 188 6.33 15.90 13.17
N LYS A 189 5.65 17.04 13.01
CA LYS A 189 6.31 18.35 12.78
C LYS A 189 7.53 18.61 13.70
N PRO A 190 7.45 18.43 15.04
CA PRO A 190 8.62 18.61 15.90
C PRO A 190 9.77 17.65 15.58
N SER A 191 9.46 16.38 15.29
CA SER A 191 10.49 15.39 14.94
C SER A 191 11.16 15.69 13.59
N ILE A 192 10.42 16.25 12.62
CA ILE A 192 10.99 16.69 11.34
C ILE A 192 11.98 17.82 11.59
N MET A 193 11.61 18.81 12.42
CA MET A 193 12.48 19.94 12.75
C MET A 193 13.76 19.48 13.46
N GLU A 194 13.66 18.55 14.40
CA GLU A 194 14.84 17.98 15.06
C GLU A 194 15.72 17.17 14.10
N ALA A 195 15.12 16.35 13.23
CA ALA A 195 15.86 15.63 12.18
C ALA A 195 16.59 16.61 11.25
N PHE A 196 15.96 17.74 10.89
CA PHE A 196 16.56 18.77 10.06
C PHE A 196 17.81 19.38 10.71
N LYS A 197 17.69 19.80 11.99
CA LYS A 197 18.80 20.39 12.76
C LYS A 197 19.96 19.43 12.97
N GLN A 198 19.68 18.14 13.12
CA GLN A 198 20.71 17.12 13.25
C GLN A 198 21.39 16.85 11.90
N ARG A 199 20.61 16.58 10.86
CA ARG A 199 21.10 16.15 9.54
C ARG A 199 21.83 17.23 8.75
N ILE A 200 21.51 18.51 8.96
CA ILE A 200 22.26 19.60 8.33
C ILE A 200 23.74 19.64 8.77
N ARG A 201 24.09 19.03 9.92
CA ARG A 201 25.46 18.99 10.45
C ARG A 201 26.26 17.80 9.94
N ASN A 202 25.61 16.81 9.31
CA ASN A 202 26.27 15.63 8.77
C ASN A 202 27.30 16.02 7.69
N ASP A 203 28.26 15.13 7.45
CA ASP A 203 29.05 15.15 6.23
C ASP A 203 28.21 14.67 5.04
N ARG A 204 28.73 14.85 3.83
CA ARG A 204 28.01 14.56 2.59
C ARG A 204 27.72 13.07 2.40
N GLU A 205 28.63 12.19 2.81
CA GLU A 205 28.51 10.74 2.59
C GLU A 205 27.47 10.13 3.54
N ALA A 206 27.53 10.50 4.81
CA ALA A 206 26.54 10.13 5.81
C ALA A 206 25.14 10.64 5.41
N GLU A 207 25.05 11.89 4.96
CA GLU A 207 23.75 12.47 4.59
C GLU A 207 23.19 11.88 3.29
N PHE A 208 24.04 11.60 2.31
CA PHE A 208 23.62 10.92 1.09
C PHE A 208 23.05 9.52 1.38
N SER A 209 23.71 8.78 2.27
CA SER A 209 23.25 7.46 2.71
C SER A 209 21.91 7.53 3.44
N GLU A 210 21.75 8.50 4.35
CA GLU A 210 20.49 8.71 5.06
C GLU A 210 19.36 9.16 4.12
N ALA A 211 19.64 10.08 3.19
CA ALA A 211 18.65 10.52 2.20
C ALA A 211 18.17 9.36 1.31
N CYS A 212 19.08 8.48 0.89
CA CYS A 212 18.71 7.27 0.15
C CYS A 212 17.82 6.34 0.98
N ARG A 213 18.12 6.15 2.28
CA ARG A 213 17.28 5.36 3.19
C ARG A 213 15.88 5.95 3.34
N GLN A 214 15.78 7.28 3.39
CA GLN A 214 14.50 7.97 3.45
C GLN A 214 13.69 7.81 2.16
N VAL A 215 14.32 7.89 0.99
CA VAL A 215 13.65 7.60 -0.29
C VAL A 215 13.13 6.17 -0.34
N GLU A 216 13.93 5.18 0.08
CA GLU A 216 13.49 3.79 0.14
C GLU A 216 12.30 3.61 1.10
N ARG A 217 12.28 4.33 2.23
CA ARG A 217 11.15 4.29 3.18
C ARG A 217 9.89 4.95 2.63
N ILE A 218 10.02 6.06 1.90
CA ILE A 218 8.90 6.70 1.20
C ILE A 218 8.32 5.74 0.15
N ALA A 219 9.18 5.09 -0.65
CA ALA A 219 8.76 4.10 -1.63
C ALA A 219 8.00 2.92 -1.00
N GLU A 220 8.45 2.43 0.16
CA GLU A 220 7.76 1.38 0.92
C GLU A 220 6.34 1.82 1.31
N LEU A 221 6.20 3.01 1.90
CA LEU A 221 4.90 3.54 2.34
C LEU A 221 3.92 3.76 1.17
N ARG A 222 4.43 4.21 0.01
CA ARG A 222 3.64 4.35 -1.23
C ARG A 222 3.11 2.99 -1.71
N LEU A 223 3.95 1.95 -1.65
CA LEU A 223 3.57 0.60 -2.06
C LEU A 223 2.57 -0.01 -1.07
N GLU A 224 2.78 0.16 0.24
CA GLU A 224 1.82 -0.28 1.25
C GLU A 224 0.42 0.33 1.02
N GLU A 225 0.37 1.62 0.69
CA GLU A 225 -0.89 2.31 0.36
C GLU A 225 -1.51 1.78 -0.93
N LYS A 226 -0.71 1.59 -1.99
CA LYS A 226 -1.20 1.05 -3.29
C LYS A 226 -1.75 -0.37 -3.17
N PHE A 227 -1.16 -1.23 -2.33
CA PHE A 227 -1.63 -2.61 -2.12
C PHE A 227 -2.77 -2.72 -1.09
N ALA A 228 -3.04 -1.66 -0.33
CA ALA A 228 -4.15 -1.62 0.62
C ALA A 228 -5.47 -1.09 0.02
N ALA A 229 -5.41 -0.45 -1.15
CA ALA A 229 -6.55 0.04 -1.91
C ALA A 229 -7.24 -1.06 -2.72
#